data_AF-A0A1V4STQ7-F1
#
_entry.id   AF-A0A1V4STQ7-F1
#
_cell.length_a   1.000
_cell.length_b   1.000
_cell.length_c   1.000
_cell.angle_alpha   90.00
_cell.angle_beta   90.00
_cell.angle_gamma   90.00
#
_symmetry.space_group_name_H-M   'P 1'
#
loop_
_entity.id
_entity.type
_entity.pdbx_description
1 polymer ?
#
loop_
_entity_poly.entity_id
_entity_poly.type
_entity_poly.pdbx_seq_one_letter_code
_entity_poly.pdbx_strand_id
1 'polypeptide(L)' 'MNENGGIKTYPSKEKKKIIVLAEVAKNFKLGKKYSEKEINRVLKRIYDDYATIRRALIEYGFIERSKDCSSYWVKE' A
#
# COMPACT_ATOMS: atom_id res chain seq x y z
N MET A 1 -15.66 18.98 9.32
CA MET A 1 -15.71 19.99 10.40
C MET A 1 -15.94 19.26 11.70
N ASN A 2 -15.29 19.64 12.80
CA ASN A 2 -15.90 19.50 14.13
C ASN A 2 -16.02 20.92 14.68
N GLU A 3 -17.10 21.22 15.41
CA GLU A 3 -17.27 22.52 16.09
C GLU A 3 -16.32 22.70 17.29
N ASN A 4 -15.49 21.70 17.59
CA ASN A 4 -14.14 21.91 18.09
C ASN A 4 -13.21 20.90 17.41
N GLY A 5 -12.64 21.35 16.29
CA GLY A 5 -11.80 20.67 15.29
C GLY A 5 -10.55 19.95 15.78
N GLY A 6 -10.59 19.25 16.91
CA GLY A 6 -9.48 18.50 17.46
C GLY A 6 -9.89 17.07 17.76
N ILE A 7 -9.76 16.17 16.78
CA ILE A 7 -9.51 14.76 17.10
C ILE A 7 -8.14 14.77 17.78
N LYS A 8 -8.14 14.88 19.11
CA LYS A 8 -6.96 15.27 19.90
C LYS A 8 -5.92 14.17 20.02
N THR A 9 -6.16 12.99 19.45
CA THR A 9 -5.12 11.98 19.21
C THR A 9 -5.66 10.95 18.22
N TYR A 10 -5.39 11.14 16.92
CA TYR A 10 -5.51 10.05 15.94
C TYR A 10 -4.12 9.45 15.79
N PRO A 11 -3.91 8.14 16.01
CA PRO A 11 -2.57 7.56 16.07
C PRO A 11 -1.80 7.87 14.79
N SER A 12 -0.75 8.67 14.93
CA SER A 12 0.05 9.35 13.88
C SER A 12 0.76 8.44 12.87
N LYS A 13 0.49 7.13 12.89
CA LYS A 13 1.13 6.11 12.05
C LYS A 13 0.17 5.47 11.06
N GLU A 14 -1.10 5.24 11.43
CA GLU A 14 -2.05 4.51 10.59
C GLU A 14 -2.56 5.34 9.42
N LYS A 15 -2.82 6.64 9.63
CA LYS A 15 -3.21 7.55 8.53
C LYS A 15 -2.12 7.67 7.47
N LYS A 16 -0.86 7.80 7.88
CA LYS A 16 0.28 7.80 6.94
C LYS A 16 0.37 6.47 6.20
N LYS A 17 0.16 5.34 6.90
CA LYS A 17 0.12 4.01 6.30
C LYS A 17 -0.97 3.92 5.22
N ILE A 18 -2.19 4.33 5.51
CA ILE A 18 -3.31 4.33 4.55
C ILE A 18 -3.04 5.25 3.35
N ILE A 19 -2.49 6.45 3.57
CA ILE A 19 -2.12 7.37 2.48
C ILE A 19 -1.09 6.72 1.57
N VAL A 20 -0.02 6.14 2.14
CA VAL A 20 1.00 5.43 1.35
C VAL A 20 0.39 4.25 0.61
N LEU A 21 -0.44 3.42 1.26
CA LEU A 21 -1.13 2.30 0.61
C LEU A 21 -1.98 2.77 -0.58
N ALA A 22 -2.74 3.86 -0.40
CA ALA A 22 -3.58 4.43 -1.45
C ALA A 22 -2.74 5.03 -2.60
N GLU A 23 -1.62 5.69 -2.30
CA GLU A 23 -0.74 6.28 -3.29
C GLU A 23 0.03 5.21 -4.09
N VAL A 24 0.44 4.15 -3.40
CA VAL A 24 1.01 2.95 -4.00
C VAL A 24 -0.02 2.26 -4.90
N ALA A 25 -1.25 2.06 -4.44
CA ALA A 25 -2.32 1.48 -5.24
C ALA A 25 -2.61 2.30 -6.50
N LYS A 26 -2.53 3.64 -6.44
CA LYS A 26 -2.64 4.53 -7.61
C LYS A 26 -1.48 4.40 -8.60
N ASN A 27 -0.28 4.04 -8.14
CA ASN A 27 0.88 3.78 -9.00
C ASN A 27 0.78 2.46 -9.76
N PHE A 28 -0.08 1.55 -9.28
CA PHE A 28 -0.32 0.28 -9.92
C PHE A 28 -1.57 0.35 -10.82
N LYS A 29 -1.47 -0.22 -12.02
CA LYS A 29 -2.61 -0.36 -12.93
C LYS A 29 -3.42 -1.59 -12.55
N LEU A 30 -4.73 -1.40 -12.38
CA LEU A 30 -5.72 -2.47 -12.33
C LEU A 30 -5.58 -3.36 -13.59
N GLY A 31 -5.61 -4.67 -13.38
CA GLY A 31 -5.41 -5.67 -14.44
C GLY A 31 -3.95 -5.89 -14.89
N LYS A 32 -2.98 -5.08 -14.41
CA LYS A 32 -1.56 -5.34 -14.68
C LYS A 32 -0.94 -6.19 -13.57
N LYS A 33 -0.24 -7.25 -13.98
CA LYS A 33 0.63 -8.03 -13.10
C LYS A 33 2.01 -7.39 -13.07
N TYR A 34 2.53 -7.20 -11.87
CA TYR A 34 3.85 -6.70 -11.57
C TYR A 34 4.69 -7.85 -11.02
N SER A 35 5.92 -8.00 -11.51
CA SER A 35 6.85 -8.94 -10.89
C SER A 35 7.34 -8.40 -9.54
N GLU A 36 7.92 -9.27 -8.71
CA GLU A 36 8.51 -8.86 -7.43
C GLU A 36 9.51 -7.70 -7.60
N LYS A 37 10.35 -7.73 -8.63
CA LYS A 37 11.31 -6.65 -8.91
C LYS A 37 10.63 -5.31 -9.19
N GLU A 38 9.54 -5.31 -9.97
CA GLU A 38 8.79 -4.09 -10.26
C GLU A 38 8.11 -3.55 -9.01
N ILE A 39 7.40 -4.42 -8.26
CA ILE A 39 6.69 -3.99 -7.06
C ILE A 39 7.66 -3.46 -6.02
N ASN A 40 8.81 -4.14 -5.84
CA ASN A 40 9.83 -3.72 -4.90
C ASN A 40 10.44 -2.36 -5.30
N ARG A 41 10.64 -2.11 -6.61
CA ARG A 41 11.15 -0.82 -7.11
C ARG A 41 10.16 0.33 -6.96
N VAL A 42 8.85 0.06 -7.05
CA VAL A 42 7.81 1.05 -6.79
C VAL A 42 7.73 1.34 -5.30
N LEU A 43 7.67 0.28 -4.48
CA LEU A 43 7.58 0.40 -3.03
C LEU A 43 8.79 1.10 -2.42
N LYS A 44 10.01 0.75 -2.83
CA LYS A 44 11.26 1.35 -2.34
C LYS A 44 11.37 2.86 -2.61
N ARG A 45 10.68 3.36 -3.66
CA ARG A 45 10.64 4.80 -3.94
C ARG A 45 9.72 5.58 -3.00
N ILE A 46 8.74 4.89 -2.43
CA ILE A 46 7.67 5.51 -1.64
C ILE A 46 7.97 5.32 -0.15
N TYR A 47 8.49 4.16 0.23
CA TYR A 47 8.80 3.84 1.61
C TYR A 47 10.04 2.94 1.70
N ASP A 48 10.96 3.29 2.60
CA ASP A 48 12.20 2.54 2.82
C ASP A 48 11.89 1.12 3.34
N ASP A 49 10.88 1.01 4.22
CA ASP A 49 10.35 -0.26 4.73
C ASP A 49 9.26 -0.84 3.80
N TYR A 50 9.64 -1.14 2.56
CA TYR A 50 8.75 -1.72 1.55
C TYR A 50 8.15 -3.06 1.98
N ALA A 51 8.81 -3.79 2.90
CA ALA A 51 8.33 -5.06 3.43
C ALA A 51 7.03 -4.88 4.24
N THR A 52 6.99 -3.88 5.12
CA THR A 52 5.79 -3.54 5.90
C THR A 52 4.64 -3.09 5.02
N ILE A 53 4.91 -2.26 4.01
CA ILE A 53 3.89 -1.82 3.05
C ILE A 53 3.37 -3.00 2.22
N ARG A 54 4.24 -3.85 1.68
CA ARG A 54 3.85 -5.04 0.91
C ARG A 54 2.92 -5.95 1.73
N ARG A 55 3.26 -6.19 3.01
CA ARG A 55 2.41 -6.97 3.91
C ARG A 55 1.06 -6.31 4.10
N ALA A 56 1.04 -5.01 4.40
CA ALA A 56 -0.19 -4.27 4.58
C ALA A 56 -1.05 -4.24 3.30
N LEU A 57 -0.47 -4.05 2.11
CA LEU A 57 -1.25 -4.10 0.86
C LEU A 57 -1.92 -5.46 0.65
N ILE A 58 -1.28 -6.56 1.05
CA ILE A 58 -1.85 -7.91 0.96
C ILE A 58 -2.89 -8.14 2.05
N GLU A 59 -2.60 -7.75 3.30
CA GLU A 59 -3.53 -7.88 4.44
C GLU A 59 -4.83 -7.11 4.24
N TYR A 60 -4.72 -5.86 3.76
CA TYR A 60 -5.87 -5.01 3.47
C TYR A 60 -6.53 -5.37 2.13
N GLY A 61 -5.95 -6.27 1.34
CA GLY A 61 -6.52 -6.73 0.07
C GLY A 61 -6.38 -5.74 -1.08
N PHE A 62 -5.51 -4.73 -0.99
CA PHE A 62 -5.21 -3.82 -2.11
C PHE A 62 -4.44 -4.51 -3.23
N ILE A 63 -3.56 -5.45 -2.89
CA ILE A 63 -2.86 -6.28 -3.88
C ILE A 63 -2.98 -7.75 -3.53
N GLU A 64 -3.07 -8.58 -4.56
CA GLU A 64 -2.90 -10.00 -4.46
C GLU A 64 -1.54 -10.43 -4.98
N ARG A 65 -1.11 -11.61 -4.55
CA ARG A 65 0.10 -12.28 -5.04
C ARG A 65 -0.25 -13.63 -5.63
N SER A 66 0.53 -14.06 -6.61
CA SER A 66 0.48 -15.43 -7.10
C SER A 66 0.91 -16.40 -6.01
N LYS A 67 0.41 -17.64 -6.05
CA LYS A 67 0.84 -18.74 -5.17
C LYS A 67 2.36 -18.95 -5.19
N ASP A 68 2.96 -18.71 -6.34
CA ASP A 68 4.41 -18.81 -6.57
C ASP A 68 5.21 -17.61 -6.02
N CYS A 69 4.55 -16.60 -5.43
CA CYS A 69 5.15 -15.33 -4.98
C CYS A 69 5.88 -14.50 -6.07
N SER A 70 5.88 -14.94 -7.33
CA SER A 70 6.55 -14.31 -8.46
C SER A 70 5.80 -13.13 -9.08
N SER A 71 4.50 -12.97 -8.80
CA SER A 71 3.66 -11.92 -9.41
C SER A 71 2.72 -11.31 -8.39
N TYR A 72 2.47 -10.00 -8.54
CA TYR A 72 1.61 -9.18 -7.71
C TYR A 72 0.66 -8.38 -8.62
N TRP A 73 -0.58 -8.16 -8.21
CA TRP A 73 -1.53 -7.32 -8.96
C TRP A 73 -2.47 -6.60 -8.01
N VAL A 74 -3.00 -5.45 -8.42
CA VAL A 74 -4.03 -4.73 -7.64
C VAL A 74 -5.33 -5.49 -7.74
N LYS A 75 -5.96 -5.74 -6.59
CA LYS A 75 -7.30 -6.28 -6.51
C LYS A 75 -8.30 -5.11 -6.55
N GLU A 76 -9.35 -5.26 -7.35
CA GLU A 76 -10.48 -4.33 -7.39
C GLU A 76 -11.33 -4.44 -6.12
#